data_AF-A0A7J5K0B6-F1
#
_entry.id   AF-A0A7J5K0B6-F1
#
_cell.length_a   1.000
_cell.length_b   1.000
_cell.length_c   1.000
_cell.angle_alpha   90.00
_cell.angle_beta   90.00
_cell.angle_gamma   90.00
#
_symmetry.space_group_name_H-M   'P 1'
#
loop_
_entity.id
_entity.type
_entity.pdbx_description
1 polymer ?
#
loop_
_entity_poly.entity_id
_entity_poly.type
_entity_poly.pdbx_seq_one_letter_code
_entity_poly.pdbx_strand_id
1 'polypeptide(L)'
;MNKKLFEKVKGLCKDTGLSEKYLKAITEKMGGSIEDDSTDDEAIESTANLIAEVAKESQGEATRWANKNKETKTEEEKKAEEERKKKEEEERLKGKVALDEATEKRLKEMEEKIANYEAKESKEARAKEVVKAMEKHKIPAYLRDRLAKSISDDEDIEDAVSAYKQELITNGLDDEHSGGSKAASEKQIDEAADSLLESITVK
;
A
#
# COMPACT_ATOMS: atom_id res chain seq x y z
N MET A 1 -9.29 -2.45 -41.49
CA MET A 1 -10.43 -3.16 -42.11
C MET A 1 -11.41 -2.16 -42.70
N ASN A 2 -11.76 -2.33 -43.97
CA ASN A 2 -12.79 -1.53 -44.64
C ASN A 2 -14.16 -1.65 -43.93
N LYS A 3 -14.72 -0.51 -43.50
CA LYS A 3 -15.98 -0.48 -42.74
C LYS A 3 -17.20 -0.89 -43.57
N LYS A 4 -17.22 -0.53 -44.86
CA LYS A 4 -18.33 -0.89 -45.77
C LYS A 4 -18.39 -2.39 -45.99
N LEU A 5 -17.24 -3.02 -46.18
CA LEU A 5 -17.11 -4.48 -46.29
C LEU A 5 -17.69 -5.18 -45.05
N PHE A 6 -17.31 -4.70 -43.86
CA PHE A 6 -17.78 -5.30 -42.62
C PHE A 6 -19.30 -5.17 -42.42
N GLU A 7 -19.89 -4.01 -42.75
CA GLU A 7 -21.35 -3.84 -42.70
C GLU A 7 -22.08 -4.75 -43.69
N LYS A 8 -21.55 -4.94 -44.92
CA LYS A 8 -22.11 -5.92 -45.87
C LYS A 8 -22.03 -7.34 -45.32
N VAL A 9 -20.90 -7.75 -44.73
CA VAL A 9 -20.74 -9.08 -44.11
C VAL A 9 -21.73 -9.28 -42.96
N LYS A 10 -21.90 -8.28 -42.09
CA LYS A 10 -22.92 -8.32 -41.02
C LYS A 10 -24.32 -8.50 -41.60
N GLY A 11 -24.63 -7.81 -42.69
CA GLY A 11 -25.89 -7.95 -43.43
C GLY A 11 -26.16 -9.38 -43.91
N LEU A 12 -25.17 -9.98 -44.59
CA LEU A 12 -25.27 -11.31 -45.18
C LEU A 12 -25.26 -12.45 -44.15
N CYS A 13 -24.71 -12.21 -42.96
CA CYS A 13 -24.56 -13.21 -41.91
C CYS A 13 -25.59 -13.10 -40.77
N LYS A 14 -26.63 -12.26 -40.88
CA LYS A 14 -27.64 -12.04 -39.81
C LYS A 14 -28.28 -13.35 -39.31
N ASP A 15 -28.56 -14.27 -40.23
CA ASP A 15 -29.25 -15.52 -39.93
C ASP A 15 -28.34 -16.62 -39.38
N THR A 16 -27.01 -16.41 -39.37
CA THR A 16 -26.05 -17.40 -38.88
C THR A 16 -25.96 -17.45 -37.35
N GLY A 17 -26.41 -16.39 -36.67
CA GLY A 17 -26.26 -16.27 -35.20
C GLY A 17 -24.81 -16.17 -34.72
N LEU A 18 -23.84 -15.94 -35.62
CA LEU A 18 -22.44 -15.76 -35.27
C LEU A 18 -22.20 -14.41 -34.59
N SER A 19 -21.34 -14.39 -33.58
CA SER A 19 -21.01 -13.15 -32.86
C SER A 19 -20.33 -12.13 -33.78
N GLU A 20 -20.58 -10.84 -33.54
CA GLU A 20 -19.94 -9.76 -34.29
C GLU A 20 -18.41 -9.80 -34.17
N LYS A 21 -17.87 -10.25 -33.03
CA LYS A 21 -16.43 -10.46 -32.84
C LYS A 21 -15.86 -11.50 -33.81
N TYR A 22 -16.61 -12.57 -34.07
CA TYR A 22 -16.21 -13.63 -35.00
C TYR A 22 -16.28 -13.14 -36.45
N LEU A 23 -17.39 -12.48 -36.83
CA LEU A 23 -17.54 -11.88 -38.16
C LEU A 23 -16.46 -10.82 -38.42
N LYS A 24 -16.06 -10.05 -37.40
CA LYS A 24 -14.97 -9.08 -37.50
C LYS A 24 -13.63 -9.76 -37.76
N ALA A 25 -13.31 -10.79 -36.99
CA ALA A 25 -12.06 -11.53 -37.16
C ALA A 25 -11.95 -12.18 -38.56
N ILE A 26 -13.04 -12.76 -39.06
CA ILE A 26 -13.06 -13.36 -40.41
C ILE A 26 -12.93 -12.27 -41.48
N THR A 27 -13.66 -11.17 -41.35
CA THR A 27 -13.57 -10.04 -42.29
C THR A 27 -12.17 -9.42 -42.30
N GLU A 28 -11.51 -9.30 -41.16
CA GLU A 28 -10.11 -8.82 -41.09
C GLU A 28 -9.14 -9.76 -41.79
N LYS A 29 -9.35 -11.08 -41.71
CA LYS A 29 -8.45 -12.08 -42.29
C LYS A 29 -8.65 -12.27 -43.79
N MET A 30 -9.90 -12.29 -44.26
CA MET A 30 -10.22 -12.56 -45.67
C MET A 30 -10.50 -11.28 -46.47
N GLY A 31 -10.83 -10.18 -45.79
CA GLY A 31 -10.99 -8.86 -46.39
C GLY A 31 -9.68 -8.06 -46.51
N GLY A 32 -8.54 -8.65 -46.15
CA GLY A 32 -7.23 -7.98 -46.25
C GLY A 32 -6.79 -7.63 -47.68
N SER A 33 -7.48 -8.16 -48.70
CA SER A 33 -7.30 -7.77 -50.11
C SER A 33 -8.01 -6.47 -50.47
N ILE A 34 -8.88 -5.95 -49.60
CA ILE A 34 -9.60 -4.69 -49.78
C ILE A 34 -8.95 -3.64 -48.89
N GLU A 35 -8.38 -2.61 -49.51
CA GLU A 35 -7.82 -1.46 -48.80
C GLU A 35 -8.89 -0.77 -47.94
N ASP A 36 -8.47 -0.19 -46.82
CA ASP A 36 -9.37 0.34 -45.80
C ASP A 36 -10.22 1.53 -46.29
N ASP A 37 -9.71 2.28 -47.27
CA ASP A 37 -10.34 3.39 -47.96
C ASP A 37 -10.90 3.02 -49.35
N SER A 38 -10.84 1.73 -49.73
CA SER A 38 -11.40 1.27 -51.00
C SER A 38 -12.89 1.60 -51.13
N THR A 39 -13.24 2.08 -52.31
CA THR A 39 -14.61 2.42 -52.72
C THR A 39 -15.11 1.54 -53.87
N ASP A 40 -14.37 0.49 -54.21
CA ASP A 40 -14.76 -0.48 -55.23
C ASP A 40 -15.88 -1.38 -54.67
N ASP A 41 -17.13 -0.98 -54.93
CA ASP A 41 -18.30 -1.65 -54.41
C ASP A 41 -18.45 -3.10 -54.95
N GLU A 42 -17.92 -3.41 -56.13
CA GLU A 42 -17.93 -4.76 -56.71
C GLU A 42 -16.95 -5.69 -55.99
N ALA A 43 -15.72 -5.23 -55.78
CA ALA A 43 -14.71 -5.98 -55.03
C ALA A 43 -15.13 -6.19 -53.56
N ILE A 44 -15.75 -5.18 -52.96
CA ILE A 44 -16.32 -5.25 -51.61
C ILE A 44 -17.46 -6.28 -51.56
N GLU A 45 -18.33 -6.31 -52.56
CA GLU A 45 -19.46 -7.26 -52.59
C GLU A 45 -19.00 -8.70 -52.79
N SER A 46 -18.09 -8.94 -53.74
CA SER A 46 -17.52 -10.26 -53.99
C SER A 46 -16.84 -10.82 -52.75
N THR A 47 -16.04 -9.98 -52.08
CA THR A 47 -15.34 -10.37 -50.85
C THR A 47 -16.32 -10.62 -49.70
N ALA A 48 -17.36 -9.79 -49.56
CA ALA A 48 -18.40 -9.99 -48.54
C ALA A 48 -19.16 -11.31 -48.72
N ASN A 49 -19.47 -11.69 -49.96
CA ASN A 49 -20.13 -12.95 -50.27
C ASN A 49 -19.26 -14.16 -49.92
N LEU A 50 -17.97 -14.14 -50.27
CA LEU A 50 -17.03 -15.20 -49.90
C LEU A 50 -16.90 -15.34 -48.38
N ILE A 51 -16.86 -14.22 -47.67
CA ILE A 51 -16.86 -14.21 -46.19
C ILE A 51 -18.15 -14.82 -45.63
N ALA A 52 -19.30 -14.49 -46.23
CA ALA A 52 -20.58 -15.01 -45.78
C ALA A 52 -20.72 -16.52 -46.00
N GLU A 53 -20.19 -17.06 -47.09
CA GLU A 53 -20.17 -18.51 -47.34
C GLU A 53 -19.36 -19.26 -46.29
N VAL A 54 -18.13 -18.82 -46.01
CA VAL A 54 -17.27 -19.42 -44.97
C VAL A 54 -17.92 -19.34 -43.60
N ALA A 55 -18.59 -18.22 -43.29
CA ALA A 55 -19.33 -18.07 -42.04
C ALA A 55 -20.49 -19.06 -41.92
N LYS A 56 -21.26 -19.28 -43.00
CA LYS A 56 -22.36 -20.25 -43.05
C LYS A 56 -21.86 -21.68 -42.91
N GLU A 57 -20.78 -22.06 -43.59
CA GLU A 57 -20.16 -23.39 -43.45
C GLU A 57 -19.65 -23.63 -42.03
N SER A 58 -19.01 -22.61 -41.43
CA SER A 58 -18.51 -22.68 -40.05
C SER A 58 -19.64 -22.91 -39.04
N GLN A 59 -20.80 -22.27 -39.25
CA GLN A 59 -22.00 -22.49 -38.44
C GLN A 59 -22.59 -23.90 -38.65
N GLY A 60 -22.57 -24.40 -39.89
CA GLY A 60 -23.03 -25.75 -40.23
C GLY A 60 -22.21 -26.84 -39.53
N GLU A 61 -20.88 -26.73 -39.53
CA GLU A 61 -20.00 -27.67 -38.81
C GLU A 61 -20.15 -27.56 -37.29
N ALA A 62 -20.30 -26.35 -36.75
CA ALA A 62 -20.60 -26.16 -35.33
C ALA A 62 -21.92 -26.85 -34.93
N THR A 63 -22.96 -26.74 -35.77
CA THR A 63 -24.25 -27.40 -35.56
C THR A 63 -24.12 -28.92 -35.64
N ARG A 64 -23.34 -29.44 -36.60
CA ARG A 64 -23.05 -30.87 -36.73
C ARG A 64 -22.35 -31.43 -35.48
N TRP A 65 -21.34 -30.74 -34.94
CA TRP A 65 -20.67 -31.16 -33.71
C TRP A 65 -21.59 -31.10 -32.49
N ALA A 66 -22.40 -30.04 -32.37
CA ALA A 66 -23.37 -29.92 -31.28
C ALA A 66 -24.40 -31.06 -31.30
N ASN A 67 -24.88 -31.46 -32.48
CA ASN A 67 -25.83 -32.56 -32.62
C ASN A 67 -25.18 -33.94 -32.42
N LYS A 68 -23.96 -34.15 -32.93
CA LYS A 68 -23.19 -35.39 -32.70
C LYS A 68 -22.93 -35.65 -31.20
N ASN A 69 -22.70 -34.59 -30.42
CA ASN A 69 -22.50 -34.67 -28.96
C ASN A 69 -23.83 -34.93 -28.20
N LYS A 70 -24.98 -34.57 -28.78
CA LYS A 70 -26.31 -34.88 -28.20
C LYS A 70 -26.72 -36.33 -28.44
N GLU A 71 -26.36 -36.91 -29.59
CA GLU A 71 -26.70 -38.30 -29.93
C GLU A 71 -25.84 -39.34 -29.19
N THR A 72 -24.70 -38.94 -28.59
CA THR A 72 -23.73 -39.88 -28.00
C THR A 72 -23.76 -39.99 -26.47
N LYS A 73 -24.38 -39.07 -25.71
CA LYS A 73 -24.35 -39.11 -24.24
C LYS A 73 -25.64 -39.69 -23.64
N THR A 74 -25.52 -40.83 -22.97
CA THR A 74 -26.59 -41.47 -22.18
C THR A 74 -26.85 -40.68 -20.89
N GLU A 75 -28.06 -40.79 -20.30
CA GLU A 75 -28.48 -40.11 -19.06
C GLU A 75 -27.47 -40.31 -17.89
N GLU A 76 -26.83 -41.48 -17.81
CA GLU A 76 -25.81 -41.81 -16.79
C GLU A 76 -24.51 -41.00 -16.94
N GLU A 77 -24.05 -40.75 -18.17
CA GLU A 77 -22.84 -39.94 -18.40
C GLU A 77 -23.07 -38.47 -18.05
N LYS A 78 -24.29 -37.97 -18.26
CA LYS A 78 -24.66 -36.60 -17.84
C LYS A 78 -24.62 -36.47 -16.31
N LYS A 79 -25.17 -37.44 -15.58
CA LYS A 79 -25.12 -37.46 -14.10
C LYS A 79 -23.68 -37.58 -13.58
N ALA A 80 -22.85 -38.42 -14.20
CA ALA A 80 -21.46 -38.59 -13.80
C ALA A 80 -20.62 -37.31 -14.02
N GLU A 81 -20.90 -36.57 -15.10
CA GLU A 81 -20.20 -35.31 -15.38
C GLU A 81 -20.68 -34.16 -14.47
N GLU A 82 -21.96 -34.14 -14.11
CA GLU A 82 -22.51 -33.18 -13.14
C GLU A 82 -21.93 -33.39 -11.72
N GLU A 83 -21.78 -34.65 -11.29
CA GLU A 83 -21.09 -34.97 -10.02
C GLU A 83 -19.61 -34.57 -10.03
N ARG A 84 -18.91 -34.79 -11.15
CA ARG A 84 -17.51 -34.37 -11.30
C ARG A 84 -17.37 -32.86 -11.17
N LYS A 85 -18.22 -32.10 -11.87
CA LYS A 85 -18.21 -30.63 -11.78
C LYS A 85 -18.48 -30.12 -10.35
N LYS A 86 -19.40 -30.77 -9.63
CA LYS A 86 -19.69 -30.42 -8.22
C LYS A 86 -18.48 -30.62 -7.31
N LYS A 87 -17.77 -31.75 -7.45
CA LYS A 87 -16.55 -32.03 -6.67
C LYS A 87 -15.42 -31.05 -7.01
N GLU A 88 -15.26 -30.74 -8.29
CA GLU A 88 -14.23 -29.80 -8.76
C GLU A 88 -14.49 -28.37 -8.25
N GLU A 89 -15.77 -27.95 -8.20
CA GLU A 89 -16.17 -26.66 -7.65
C GLU A 89 -15.95 -26.57 -6.13
N GLU A 90 -16.28 -27.64 -5.39
CA GLU A 90 -16.06 -27.72 -3.94
C GLU A 90 -14.56 -27.66 -3.58
N GLU A 91 -13.71 -28.34 -4.36
CA GLU A 91 -12.26 -28.30 -4.17
C GLU A 91 -11.68 -26.90 -4.50
N ARG A 92 -12.21 -26.24 -5.54
CA ARG A 92 -11.85 -24.86 -5.89
C ARG A 92 -12.23 -23.87 -4.80
N LEU A 93 -13.41 -24.04 -4.19
CA LEU A 93 -13.88 -23.22 -3.07
C LEU A 93 -12.97 -23.38 -1.85
N LYS A 94 -12.61 -24.63 -1.49
CA LYS A 94 -11.64 -24.90 -0.42
C LYS A 94 -10.27 -24.27 -0.67
N GLY A 95 -9.74 -24.42 -1.89
CA GLY A 95 -8.47 -23.81 -2.27
C GLY A 95 -8.49 -22.28 -2.20
N LYS A 96 -9.63 -21.67 -2.57
CA LYS A 96 -9.82 -20.21 -2.49
C LYS A 96 -9.91 -19.73 -1.05
N VAL A 97 -10.64 -20.42 -0.18
CA VAL A 97 -10.71 -20.10 1.26
C VAL A 97 -9.31 -20.19 1.90
N ALA A 98 -8.54 -21.23 1.59
CA ALA A 98 -7.18 -21.37 2.12
C ALA A 98 -6.23 -20.25 1.65
N LEU A 99 -6.39 -19.79 0.39
CA LEU A 99 -5.64 -18.65 -0.14
C LEU A 99 -6.05 -17.34 0.55
N ASP A 100 -7.34 -17.13 0.75
CA ASP A 100 -7.90 -15.95 1.42
C ASP A 100 -7.42 -15.90 2.89
N GLU A 101 -7.41 -17.01 3.63
CA GLU A 101 -6.88 -17.09 4.99
C GLU A 101 -5.37 -16.81 5.06
N ALA A 102 -4.59 -17.37 4.13
CA ALA A 102 -3.15 -17.14 4.07
C ALA A 102 -2.81 -15.68 3.74
N THR A 103 -3.59 -15.04 2.86
CA THR A 103 -3.41 -13.62 2.52
C THR A 103 -3.84 -12.71 3.64
N GLU A 104 -4.94 -12.99 4.34
CA GLU A 104 -5.39 -12.23 5.51
C GLU A 104 -4.35 -12.29 6.63
N LYS A 105 -3.75 -13.46 6.89
CA LYS A 105 -2.68 -13.59 7.87
C LYS A 105 -1.45 -12.74 7.50
N ARG A 106 -1.04 -12.75 6.23
CA ARG A 106 0.10 -11.94 5.76
C ARG A 106 -0.19 -10.44 5.82
N LEU A 107 -1.44 -10.03 5.57
CA LEU A 107 -1.87 -8.64 5.73
C LEU A 107 -1.77 -8.20 7.19
N LYS A 108 -2.30 -8.98 8.14
CA LYS A 108 -2.19 -8.69 9.58
C LYS A 108 -0.74 -8.60 10.04
N GLU A 109 0.12 -9.51 9.60
CA GLU A 109 1.57 -9.46 9.91
C GLU A 109 2.26 -8.22 9.33
N MET A 110 1.81 -7.72 8.16
CA MET A 110 2.33 -6.48 7.57
C MET A 110 1.82 -5.23 8.31
N GLU A 111 0.54 -5.18 8.67
CA GLU A 111 -0.05 -4.10 9.46
C GLU A 111 0.65 -3.97 10.82
N GLU A 112 0.91 -5.09 11.51
CA GLU A 112 1.63 -5.09 12.79
C GLU A 112 3.08 -4.58 12.63
N LYS A 113 3.75 -4.93 11.54
CA LYS A 113 5.09 -4.39 11.25
C LYS A 113 5.06 -2.90 11.01
N ILE A 114 4.10 -2.39 10.24
CA ILE A 114 3.96 -0.95 9.97
C ILE A 114 3.73 -0.20 11.28
N ALA A 115 2.78 -0.65 12.11
CA ALA A 115 2.52 -0.03 13.42
C ALA A 115 3.77 0.00 14.31
N ASN A 116 4.57 -1.08 14.31
CA ASN A 116 5.84 -1.13 15.03
C ASN A 116 6.91 -0.17 14.47
N TYR A 117 6.97 0.01 13.16
CA TYR A 117 7.90 0.97 12.53
C TYR A 117 7.49 2.41 12.82
N GLU A 118 6.21 2.75 12.67
CA GLU A 118 5.68 4.07 12.98
C GLU A 118 5.90 4.45 14.45
N ALA A 119 5.68 3.50 15.38
CA ALA A 119 5.97 3.72 16.79
C ALA A 119 7.46 3.97 17.08
N LYS A 120 8.37 3.29 16.37
CA LYS A 120 9.82 3.54 16.49
C LYS A 120 10.21 4.89 15.91
N GLU A 121 9.70 5.23 14.74
CA GLU A 121 9.98 6.50 14.08
C GLU A 121 9.49 7.69 14.92
N SER A 122 8.28 7.59 15.50
CA SER A 122 7.75 8.60 16.42
C SER A 122 8.64 8.81 17.65
N LYS A 123 9.13 7.72 18.26
CA LYS A 123 10.06 7.79 19.40
C LYS A 123 11.41 8.39 19.01
N GLU A 124 11.96 8.04 17.85
CA GLU A 124 13.21 8.61 17.36
C GLU A 124 13.07 10.10 17.00
N ALA A 125 11.95 10.49 16.40
CA ALA A 125 11.64 11.89 16.11
C ALA A 125 11.55 12.71 17.40
N ARG A 126 10.81 12.21 18.39
CA ARG A 126 10.69 12.83 19.72
C ARG A 126 12.06 12.96 20.39
N ALA A 127 12.89 11.92 20.38
CA ALA A 127 14.24 11.98 20.95
C ALA A 127 15.11 13.07 20.31
N LYS A 128 15.01 13.26 18.99
CA LYS A 128 15.71 14.35 18.27
C LYS A 128 15.20 15.72 18.68
N GLU A 129 13.89 15.88 18.84
CA GLU A 129 13.29 17.14 19.32
C GLU A 129 13.73 17.47 20.74
N VAL A 130 13.75 16.47 21.62
CA VAL A 130 14.27 16.59 22.99
C VAL A 130 15.71 17.09 23.00
N VAL A 131 16.61 16.47 22.22
CA VAL A 131 18.01 16.90 22.13
C VAL A 131 18.12 18.33 21.61
N LYS A 132 17.33 18.70 20.59
CA LYS A 132 17.32 20.05 20.02
C LYS A 132 16.84 21.10 21.02
N ALA A 133 15.81 20.78 21.82
CA ALA A 133 15.34 21.66 22.90
C ALA A 133 16.41 21.84 23.98
N MET A 134 17.09 20.76 24.38
CA MET A 134 18.20 20.83 25.35
C MET A 134 19.39 21.66 24.85
N GLU A 135 19.70 21.59 23.56
CA GLU A 135 20.70 22.45 22.94
C GLU A 135 20.29 23.92 22.94
N LYS A 136 19.04 24.21 22.57
CA LYS A 136 18.47 25.56 22.57
C LYS A 136 18.52 26.20 23.96
N HIS A 137 18.18 25.43 25.00
CA HIS A 137 18.22 25.87 26.40
C HIS A 137 19.61 25.80 27.04
N LYS A 138 20.63 25.43 26.26
CA LYS A 138 22.02 25.31 26.72
C LYS A 138 22.15 24.43 27.95
N ILE A 139 21.47 23.28 27.95
CA ILE A 139 21.68 22.24 28.96
C ILE A 139 23.07 21.62 28.72
N PRO A 140 23.90 21.44 29.77
CA PRO A 140 25.20 20.81 29.64
C PRO A 140 25.13 19.40 29.03
N ALA A 141 26.03 19.09 28.09
CA ALA A 141 26.02 17.85 27.32
C ALA A 141 26.01 16.58 28.20
N TYR A 142 26.72 16.60 29.32
CA TYR A 142 26.81 15.48 30.26
C TYR A 142 25.48 15.15 30.98
N LEU A 143 24.51 16.07 30.97
CA LEU A 143 23.18 15.88 31.57
C LEU A 143 22.11 15.47 30.55
N ARG A 144 22.33 15.76 29.26
CA ARG A 144 21.31 15.58 28.21
C ARG A 144 20.83 14.14 28.10
N ASP A 145 21.77 13.18 28.12
CA ASP A 145 21.47 11.75 28.00
C ASP A 145 20.59 11.21 29.13
N ARG A 146 20.76 11.75 30.35
CA ARG A 146 19.98 11.34 31.52
C ARG A 146 18.63 12.05 31.55
N LEU A 147 18.61 13.34 31.23
CA LEU A 147 17.40 14.15 31.18
C LEU A 147 16.47 13.71 30.04
N ALA A 148 17.02 13.31 28.89
CA ALA A 148 16.21 12.84 27.77
C ALA A 148 15.42 11.56 28.10
N LYS A 149 15.90 10.77 29.08
CA LYS A 149 15.23 9.57 29.58
C LYS A 149 14.20 9.87 30.67
N SER A 150 14.20 11.06 31.24
CA SER A 150 13.24 11.45 32.30
C SER A 150 12.04 12.23 31.78
N ILE A 151 12.11 12.78 30.56
CA ILE A 151 10.97 13.45 29.92
C ILE A 151 9.99 12.37 29.44
N SER A 152 8.75 12.43 29.92
CA SER A 152 7.70 11.47 29.53
C SER A 152 7.31 11.63 28.07
N ASP A 153 6.70 10.59 27.47
CA ASP A 153 6.16 10.65 26.09
C ASP A 153 4.96 11.63 25.97
N ASP A 154 4.29 11.95 27.08
CA ASP A 154 3.10 12.82 27.12
C ASP A 154 3.41 14.28 27.51
N GLU A 155 4.62 14.55 28.02
CA GLU A 155 5.00 15.89 28.49
C GLU A 155 5.36 16.82 27.33
N ASP A 156 5.15 18.13 27.52
CA ASP A 156 5.69 19.12 26.58
C ASP A 156 7.21 19.24 26.77
N ILE A 157 7.96 18.98 25.69
CA ILE A 157 9.43 18.94 25.69
C ILE A 157 10.01 20.30 26.07
N GLU A 158 9.44 21.39 25.57
CA GLU A 158 9.99 22.73 25.75
C GLU A 158 9.76 23.20 27.19
N ASP A 159 8.56 22.95 27.74
CA ASP A 159 8.23 23.28 29.13
C ASP A 159 9.09 22.47 30.11
N ALA A 160 9.26 21.16 29.88
CA ALA A 160 10.06 20.28 30.73
C ALA A 160 11.54 20.70 30.73
N VAL A 161 12.12 20.97 29.55
CA VAL A 161 13.52 21.41 29.44
C VAL A 161 13.72 22.81 30.04
N SER A 162 12.75 23.71 29.87
CA SER A 162 12.78 25.06 30.46
C SER A 162 12.73 25.02 31.98
N ALA A 163 11.83 24.21 32.55
CA ALA A 163 11.72 24.01 33.99
C ALA A 163 13.03 23.46 34.58
N TYR A 164 13.62 22.46 33.91
CA TYR A 164 14.91 21.91 34.33
C TYR A 164 16.06 22.93 34.27
N LYS A 165 16.11 23.77 33.24
CA LYS A 165 17.09 24.88 33.18
C LYS A 165 16.92 25.84 34.36
N GLN A 166 15.69 26.18 34.73
CA GLN A 166 15.41 27.02 35.90
C GLN A 166 15.83 26.36 37.21
N GLU A 167 15.65 25.05 37.36
CA GLU A 167 16.14 24.31 38.53
C GLU A 167 17.67 24.33 38.61
N LEU A 168 18.37 24.14 37.49
CA LEU A 168 19.84 24.24 37.45
C LEU A 168 20.31 25.63 37.89
N ILE A 169 19.66 26.69 37.42
CA ILE A 169 19.96 28.08 37.83
C ILE A 169 19.67 28.28 39.32
N THR A 170 18.50 27.85 39.80
CA THR A 170 18.07 28.05 41.20
C THR A 170 18.96 27.32 42.20
N ASN A 171 19.49 26.17 41.79
CA ASN A 171 20.42 25.35 42.58
C ASN A 171 21.90 25.76 42.41
N GLY A 172 22.20 26.74 41.55
CA GLY A 172 23.57 27.20 41.30
C GLY A 172 24.45 26.17 40.59
N LEU A 173 23.84 25.26 39.81
CA LEU A 173 24.52 24.20 39.05
C LEU A 173 24.74 24.58 37.58
N ASP A 174 24.37 25.80 37.18
CA ASP A 174 24.52 26.33 35.84
C ASP A 174 25.60 27.43 35.80
N ASP A 175 26.78 27.08 35.30
CA ASP A 175 27.95 27.96 35.29
C ASP A 175 27.77 29.21 34.41
N GLU A 176 26.94 29.14 33.35
CA GLU A 176 26.66 30.28 32.47
C GLU A 176 25.86 31.39 33.16
N HIS A 177 25.19 31.09 34.28
CA HIS A 177 24.47 32.07 35.10
C HIS A 177 25.05 32.22 36.50
N SER A 178 26.28 31.75 36.73
CA SER A 178 27.02 31.86 38.01
C SER A 178 27.30 33.30 38.47
N GLY A 179 26.77 34.31 37.77
CA GLY A 179 26.77 35.71 38.18
C GLY A 179 25.83 36.08 39.33
N GLY A 180 25.15 35.13 40.00
CA GLY A 180 24.18 35.50 41.04
C GLY A 180 23.83 34.42 42.07
N SER A 181 24.56 34.43 43.19
CA SER A 181 24.03 34.25 44.55
C SER A 181 23.57 32.86 45.02
N LYS A 182 24.51 32.12 45.62
CA LYS A 182 24.28 31.39 46.89
C LYS A 182 25.56 30.90 47.59
N ALA A 183 26.75 31.21 47.07
CA ALA A 183 27.92 31.22 47.93
C ALA A 183 27.77 32.41 48.89
N ALA A 184 27.95 32.17 50.20
CA ALA A 184 28.18 33.27 51.14
C ALA A 184 29.27 34.16 50.54
N SER A 185 29.07 35.48 50.55
CA SER A 185 30.12 36.38 50.07
C SER A 185 31.41 36.09 50.83
N GLU A 186 32.56 36.27 50.20
CA GLU A 186 33.88 36.03 50.83
C GLU A 186 33.97 36.73 52.20
N LYS A 187 33.41 37.93 52.30
CA LYS A 187 33.26 38.67 53.56
C LYS A 187 32.40 37.97 54.62
N GLN A 188 31.29 37.33 54.24
CA GLN A 188 30.46 36.54 55.16
C GLN A 188 31.16 35.25 55.59
N ILE A 189 32.01 34.68 54.72
CA ILE A 189 32.83 33.51 55.05
C ILE A 189 33.92 33.92 56.04
N ASP A 190 34.59 35.04 55.80
CA ASP A 190 35.62 35.58 56.69
C ASP A 190 35.05 35.99 58.05
N GLU A 191 33.94 36.73 58.09
CA GLU A 191 33.29 37.11 59.36
C GLU A 191 32.80 35.88 60.15
N ALA A 192 32.31 34.84 59.48
CA ALA A 192 31.92 33.59 60.13
C ALA A 192 33.15 32.80 60.62
N ALA A 193 34.24 32.80 59.86
CA ALA A 193 35.50 32.15 60.25
C ALA A 193 36.14 32.86 61.46
N ASP A 194 36.17 34.20 61.46
CA ASP A 194 36.70 35.01 62.55
C ASP A 194 35.83 34.86 63.81
N SER A 195 34.51 34.88 63.69
CA SER A 195 33.60 34.66 64.82
C SER A 195 33.78 33.26 65.43
N LEU A 196 34.01 32.24 64.59
CA LEU A 196 34.29 30.88 65.04
C LEU A 196 35.67 30.79 65.70
N LEU A 197 36.67 31.49 65.17
CA LEU A 197 38.00 31.58 65.76
C LEU A 197 37.96 32.27 67.13
N GLU A 198 37.27 33.41 67.27
CA GLU A 198 37.06 34.06 68.57
C GLU A 198 36.36 33.13 69.57
N SER A 199 35.34 32.39 69.15
CA SER A 199 34.61 31.46 70.03
C SER A 199 35.48 30.31 70.57
N ILE A 200 36.53 29.92 69.85
CA ILE A 200 37.45 28.84 70.23
C ILE A 200 38.67 29.38 70.99
N THR A 201 39.07 30.63 70.72
CA THR A 201 40.30 31.24 71.27
C THR A 201 40.04 32.01 72.56
N VAL A 202 38.80 32.42 72.83
CA VAL A 202 38.39 32.96 74.14
C VAL A 202 38.12 31.81 75.11
N LYS A 203 39.19 31.29 75.71
CA LYS A 203 39.18 30.46 76.92
C LYS A 203 40.23 30.96 77.91
#